data_AF-A0A7R9V1D7-F1
#
_entry.id   AF-A0A7R9V1D7-F1
#
_cell.length_a   1.000
_cell.length_b   1.000
_cell.length_c   1.000
_cell.angle_alpha   90.00
_cell.angle_beta   90.00
_cell.angle_gamma   90.00
#
_symmetry.space_group_name_H-M   'P 1'
#
loop_
_entity.id
_entity.type
_entity.pdbx_description
1 polymer ?
#
loop_
_entity_poly.entity_id
_entity_poly.type
_entity_poly.pdbx_seq_one_letter_code
_entity_poly.pdbx_strand_id
1 'polypeptide(L)'
;EFGRTVLRLSMGVLLYKLVSNMEAKAAGGDGPLIHLYSGHDSTVMPLLLALGLDLTHWPPYLSNLVFELWEDASGQHVVRVMYNLHDLHLAACPPGKLPSMAMFASE
;
A
#
# COMPACT_ATOMS: atom_id res chain seq x y z
N GLU A 1 3.26 -19.59 9.04
CA GLU A 1 2.40 -19.99 7.90
C GLU A 1 0.95 -19.49 8.06
N PHE A 2 0.26 -19.84 9.16
CA PHE A 2 -1.13 -19.42 9.41
C PHE A 2 -1.38 -17.90 9.36
N GLY A 3 -0.52 -17.09 10.00
CA GLY A 3 -0.68 -15.62 10.03
C GLY A 3 -0.71 -14.96 8.64
N ARG A 4 0.16 -15.38 7.72
CA ARG A 4 0.16 -14.87 6.33
C ARG A 4 -1.13 -15.22 5.60
N THR A 5 -1.67 -16.43 5.80
CA THR A 5 -2.96 -16.82 5.21
C THR A 5 -4.10 -15.96 5.72
N VAL A 6 -4.13 -15.66 7.02
CA VAL A 6 -5.13 -14.76 7.62
C VAL A 6 -5.03 -13.36 7.03
N LEU A 7 -3.81 -12.81 6.91
CA LEU A 7 -3.60 -11.50 6.28
C LEU A 7 -4.04 -11.48 4.81
N ARG A 8 -3.70 -12.52 4.05
CA ARG A 8 -4.12 -12.65 2.64
C ARG A 8 -5.64 -12.72 2.50
N LEU A 9 -6.31 -13.51 3.35
CA LEU A 9 -7.77 -13.65 3.29
C LEU A 9 -8.51 -12.42 3.81
N SER A 10 -7.94 -11.69 4.78
CA SER A 10 -8.56 -10.49 5.35
C SER A 10 -8.34 -9.25 4.48
N MET A 11 -7.10 -8.98 4.06
CA MET A 11 -6.71 -7.74 3.37
C MET A 11 -6.43 -7.92 1.88
N GLY A 12 -6.28 -9.15 1.38
CA GLY A 12 -5.88 -9.39 -0.02
C GLY A 12 -6.83 -8.78 -1.05
N VAL A 13 -8.14 -8.76 -0.79
CA VAL A 13 -9.11 -8.11 -1.69
C VAL A 13 -8.92 -6.59 -1.73
N LEU A 14 -8.62 -5.97 -0.59
CA LEU A 14 -8.36 -4.53 -0.52
C LEU A 14 -7.04 -4.19 -1.22
N LEU A 15 -5.96 -4.93 -0.92
CA LEU A 15 -4.67 -4.76 -1.59
C LEU A 15 -4.78 -4.94 -3.11
N TYR A 16 -5.46 -6.00 -3.55
CA TYR A 16 -5.74 -6.22 -4.97
C TYR A 16 -6.45 -5.00 -5.59
N LYS A 17 -7.47 -4.46 -4.93
CA LYS A 17 -8.20 -3.29 -5.44
C LYS A 17 -7.32 -2.03 -5.50
N LEU A 18 -6.47 -1.80 -4.51
CA LEU A 18 -5.51 -0.69 -4.51
C LEU A 18 -4.53 -0.81 -5.67
N VAL A 19 -3.91 -1.99 -5.83
CA VAL A 19 -2.97 -2.29 -6.92
C VAL A 19 -3.65 -2.13 -8.28
N SER A 20 -4.81 -2.76 -8.50
CA SER A 20 -5.52 -2.68 -9.77
C SER A 20 -5.93 -1.24 -10.15
N ASN A 21 -6.32 -0.41 -9.18
CA ASN A 21 -6.63 0.99 -9.45
C ASN A 21 -5.38 1.77 -9.88
N MET A 22 -4.24 1.54 -9.21
CA MET A 22 -2.98 2.18 -9.57
C MET A 22 -2.47 1.71 -10.94
N GLU A 23 -2.56 0.41 -11.25
CA GLU A 23 -2.20 -0.14 -12.57
C GLU A 23 -3.08 0.44 -13.68
N ALA A 24 -4.40 0.51 -13.46
CA ALA A 24 -5.31 1.13 -14.41
C ALA A 24 -4.96 2.61 -14.66
N LYS A 25 -4.53 3.33 -13.60
CA LYS A 25 -4.11 4.72 -13.75
C LYS A 25 -2.77 4.85 -14.47
N ALA A 26 -1.80 4.01 -14.15
CA ALA A 26 -0.49 3.94 -14.82
C ALA A 26 -0.61 3.60 -16.32
N ALA A 27 -1.64 2.83 -16.69
CA ALA A 27 -1.96 2.51 -18.09
C ALA A 27 -2.68 3.66 -18.85
N GLY A 28 -2.86 4.84 -18.23
CA GLY A 28 -3.51 5.98 -18.85
C GLY A 28 -5.05 6.01 -18.71
N GLY A 29 -5.60 5.24 -17.78
CA GLY A 29 -7.04 5.23 -17.50
C GLY A 29 -7.58 6.60 -17.05
N ASP A 30 -8.82 6.90 -17.45
CA ASP A 30 -9.56 8.12 -17.11
C ASP A 30 -10.27 8.05 -15.73
N GLY A 31 -9.97 7.02 -14.95
CA GLY A 31 -10.51 6.82 -13.61
C GLY A 31 -10.10 7.91 -12.60
N PRO A 32 -10.71 7.87 -11.40
CA PRO A 32 -10.50 8.86 -10.35
C PRO A 32 -9.02 9.05 -9.99
N LEU A 33 -8.64 10.28 -9.64
CA LEU A 33 -7.29 10.58 -9.14
C LEU A 33 -7.09 10.15 -7.68
N ILE A 34 -8.18 10.09 -6.91
CA ILE A 34 -8.16 9.74 -5.49
C ILE A 34 -9.23 8.69 -5.23
N HIS A 35 -8.81 7.60 -4.59
CA HIS A 35 -9.71 6.60 -4.02
C HIS A 35 -9.64 6.70 -2.49
N LEU A 36 -10.77 6.96 -1.85
CA LEU A 36 -10.86 7.06 -0.40
C LEU A 36 -11.63 5.85 0.17
N TYR A 37 -10.98 5.14 1.08
CA TYR A 37 -11.55 4.00 1.79
C TYR A 37 -11.66 4.34 3.28
N SER A 38 -12.88 4.47 3.78
CA SER A 38 -13.12 4.60 5.22
C SER A 38 -13.09 3.21 5.85
N GLY A 39 -12.24 3.02 6.85
CA GLY A 39 -12.07 1.76 7.56
C GLY A 39 -11.99 1.94 9.06
N HIS A 40 -11.52 0.89 9.73
CA HIS A 40 -11.34 0.85 11.18
C HIS A 40 -9.88 0.52 11.53
N ASP A 41 -9.55 0.54 12.81
CA ASP A 41 -8.31 -0.03 13.35
C ASP A 41 -8.08 -1.48 12.88
N SER A 42 -9.15 -2.28 12.82
CA SER A 42 -9.21 -3.64 12.26
C SER A 42 -9.01 -3.71 10.73
N THR A 43 -8.93 -2.57 10.04
CA THR A 43 -8.49 -2.47 8.64
C THR A 43 -7.03 -2.03 8.57
N VAL A 44 -6.69 -0.95 9.27
CA VAL A 44 -5.35 -0.34 9.22
C VAL A 44 -4.29 -1.29 9.80
N MET A 45 -4.56 -1.91 10.94
CA MET A 45 -3.58 -2.78 11.60
C MET A 45 -3.20 -4.01 10.75
N PRO A 46 -4.13 -4.85 10.26
CA PRO A 46 -3.75 -5.96 9.41
C PRO A 46 -3.17 -5.52 8.06
N LEU A 47 -3.54 -4.35 7.53
CA LEU A 47 -2.93 -3.83 6.31
C LEU A 47 -1.44 -3.46 6.53
N LEU A 48 -1.11 -2.82 7.64
CA LEU A 48 0.28 -2.54 8.03
C LEU A 48 1.08 -3.85 8.24
N LEU A 49 0.49 -4.85 8.89
CA LEU A 49 1.12 -6.18 9.04
C LEU A 49 1.34 -6.86 7.68
N ALA A 50 0.39 -6.73 6.75
CA ALA A 50 0.52 -7.26 5.40
C ALA A 50 1.63 -6.58 4.60
N LEU A 51 1.87 -5.29 4.83
CA LEU A 51 3.00 -4.52 4.28
C LEU A 51 4.34 -4.81 5.00
N GLY A 52 4.38 -5.79 5.90
CA GLY A 52 5.61 -6.27 6.55
C GLY A 52 6.01 -5.49 7.80
N LEU A 53 5.14 -4.66 8.37
CA LEU A 53 5.44 -3.96 9.62
C LEU A 53 5.17 -4.86 10.82
N ASP A 54 6.10 -4.88 11.77
CA ASP A 54 5.86 -5.45 13.09
C ASP A 54 5.26 -4.37 14.00
N LEU A 55 3.99 -4.56 14.37
CA LEU A 55 3.26 -3.63 15.22
C LEU A 55 3.10 -4.17 16.64
N THR A 56 3.42 -3.34 17.63
CA THR A 56 3.23 -3.66 19.06
C THR A 56 2.03 -2.93 19.68
N HIS A 57 1.42 -1.99 18.96
CA HIS A 57 0.32 -1.15 19.43
C HIS A 57 -0.75 -0.98 18.36
N TRP A 58 -1.99 -0.74 18.80
CA TRP A 58 -3.09 -0.38 17.91
C TRP A 58 -2.85 0.98 17.24
N PRO A 59 -3.26 1.16 15.97
CA PRO A 59 -3.22 2.46 15.32
C PRO A 59 -4.03 3.49 16.12
N PRO A 60 -3.50 4.69 16.40
CA PRO A 60 -4.26 5.75 17.07
C PRO A 60 -5.45 6.23 16.22
N TYR A 61 -6.36 6.98 16.83
CA TYR A 61 -7.45 7.64 16.11
C TYR A 61 -6.95 8.47 14.94
N LEU A 62 -7.73 8.50 13.86
CA LEU A 62 -7.40 9.18 12.59
C LEU A 62 -6.16 8.62 11.89
N SER A 63 -5.74 7.40 12.25
CA SER A 63 -4.69 6.71 11.51
C SER A 63 -5.07 6.56 10.03
N ASN A 64 -4.10 6.78 9.16
CA ASN A 64 -4.29 6.72 7.72
C ASN A 64 -3.09 6.06 7.03
N LEU A 65 -3.40 5.35 5.95
CA LEU A 65 -2.43 4.83 4.98
C LEU A 65 -2.69 5.53 3.65
N VAL A 66 -1.63 6.06 3.06
CA VAL A 66 -1.69 6.74 1.75
C VAL A 66 -0.76 6.01 0.80
N PHE A 67 -1.30 5.62 -0.34
CA PHE A 67 -0.55 5.01 -1.44
C PHE A 67 -0.57 6.00 -2.60
N GLU A 68 0.61 6.49 -2.97
CA GLU A 68 0.78 7.47 -4.04
C GLU A 68 1.44 6.80 -5.23
N LEU A 69 0.83 6.95 -6.40
CA LEU A 69 1.42 6.57 -7.68
C LEU A 69 2.19 7.76 -8.25
N TRP A 70 3.49 7.57 -8.47
CA TRP A 70 4.37 8.58 -9.05
C TRP A 70 4.95 8.08 -10.37
N GLU A 71 5.27 9.00 -11.27
CA GLU A 71 6.11 8.75 -12.44
C GLU A 71 7.47 9.41 -12.19
N ASP A 72 8.55 8.63 -12.27
CA ASP A 72 9.90 9.16 -12.09
C ASP A 72 10.44 9.81 -13.39
N ALA A 73 11.63 10.41 -13.31
CA ALA A 73 12.24 11.09 -14.46
C ALA A 73 12.57 10.16 -15.65
N SER A 74 12.52 8.83 -15.46
CA SER A 74 12.69 7.84 -16.52
C SER A 74 11.38 7.39 -17.16
N GLY A 75 10.23 7.92 -16.69
CA GLY A 75 8.90 7.49 -17.10
C GLY A 75 8.43 6.20 -16.41
N GLN A 76 9.14 5.74 -15.38
CA GLN A 76 8.78 4.54 -14.64
C GLN A 76 7.80 4.89 -13.52
N HIS A 77 6.73 4.09 -13.40
CA HIS A 77 5.78 4.23 -12.31
C HIS A 77 6.31 3.59 -11.03
N VAL A 78 6.30 4.36 -9.94
CA VAL A 78 6.76 3.97 -8.60
C VAL A 78 5.70 4.28 -7.55
N VAL A 79 5.71 3.54 -6.45
CA VAL A 79 4.71 3.68 -5.37
C VAL A 79 5.36 4.23 -4.12
N ARG A 80 4.79 5.29 -3.56
CA ARG A 80 5.12 5.78 -2.23
C ARG A 80 4.02 5.38 -1.26
N VAL A 81 4.41 4.80 -0.13
CA VAL A 81 3.49 4.40 0.94
C VAL A 81 3.78 5.23 2.17
N MET A 82 2.75 5.83 2.75
CA MET A 82 2.86 6.57 4.00
C MET A 82 1.90 6.03 5.05
N TYR A 83 2.36 5.98 6.30
CA TYR A 83 1.53 5.77 7.47
C TYR A 83 1.57 7.02 8.34
N ASN A 84 0.42 7.64 8.58
CA ASN A 84 0.30 8.86 9.38
C ASN A 84 1.27 9.97 8.93
N LEU A 85 1.34 10.21 7.62
CA LEU A 85 2.21 11.20 6.97
C LEU A 85 3.72 10.92 7.07
N HIS A 86 4.11 9.75 7.58
CA HIS A 86 5.50 9.28 7.57
C HIS A 86 5.70 8.23 6.50
N ASP A 87 6.80 8.36 5.75
CA ASP A 87 7.18 7.37 4.74
C ASP A 87 7.36 6.00 5.38
N LEU A 88 6.71 5.00 4.78
CA LEU A 88 6.78 3.62 5.19
C LEU A 88 7.75 2.89 4.27
N HIS A 89 8.83 2.38 4.85
CA HIS A 89 9.82 1.60 4.12
C HIS A 89 9.38 0.15 3.98
N LEU A 90 9.19 -0.31 2.73
CA LEU A 90 8.87 -1.71 2.43
C LEU A 90 10.15 -2.54 2.38
N ALA A 91 10.17 -3.65 3.11
CA ALA A 91 11.36 -4.48 3.29
C ALA A 91 11.95 -5.03 1.98
N ALA A 92 11.12 -5.28 0.95
CA ALA A 92 11.62 -5.72 -0.35
C ALA A 92 12.40 -4.62 -1.09
N CYS A 93 12.18 -3.34 -0.77
CA CYS A 93 12.76 -2.21 -1.50
C CYS A 93 14.11 -1.76 -0.90
N PRO A 94 15.12 -1.40 -1.72
CA PRO A 94 16.34 -0.79 -1.21
C PRO A 94 16.09 0.51 -0.44
N PRO A 95 16.86 0.81 0.63
CA PRO A 95 16.74 2.07 1.36
C PRO A 95 16.85 3.30 0.46
N GLY A 96 15.96 4.27 0.67
CA GLY A 96 15.95 5.53 -0.09
C GLY A 96 15.41 5.43 -1.52
N LYS A 97 14.84 4.27 -1.91
CA LYS A 97 14.12 4.10 -3.18
C LYS A 97 12.66 3.78 -2.95
N LEU A 98 11.85 4.10 -3.95
CA LEU A 98 10.45 3.68 -4.04
C LEU A 98 10.37 2.39 -4.87
N PRO A 99 9.52 1.42 -4.50
CA PRO A 99 9.27 0.25 -5.33
C PRO A 99 8.66 0.65 -6.67
N SER A 100 9.00 -0.07 -7.73
CA SER A 100 8.26 0.03 -8.99
C SER A 100 6.84 -0.51 -8.80
N MET A 101 5.91 -0.09 -9.65
CA MET A 101 4.54 -0.64 -9.65
C MET A 101 4.52 -2.17 -9.74
N ALA A 102 5.35 -2.75 -10.61
CA ALA A 102 5.45 -4.20 -10.77
C ALA A 102 5.95 -4.91 -9.50
N MET A 103 6.90 -4.29 -8.80
CA MET A 103 7.43 -4.81 -7.54
C MET A 103 6.37 -4.72 -6.43
N PHE A 104 5.68 -3.58 -6.31
CA PHE A 104 4.63 -3.39 -5.32
C PHE A 104 3.44 -4.35 -5.53
N ALA A 105 3.09 -4.66 -6.78
CA ALA A 105 2.03 -5.62 -7.09
C ALA A 105 2.37 -7.09 -6.74
N SER A 106 3.64 -7.40 -6.48
CA SER A 106 4.11 -8.75 -6.17
C SER A 106 4.21 -9.08 -4.68
N GLU A 107 3.97 -8.09 -3.81
CA GLU A 107 3.86 -8.22 -2.35
C GLU A 107 2.48 -8.77 -1.93
#